data_AF-A0AB34Q9C6-F1
#
_entry.id   AF-A0AB34Q9C6-F1
#
_cell.length_a   1.000
_cell.length_b   1.000
_cell.length_c   1.000
_cell.angle_alpha   90.00
_cell.angle_beta   90.00
_cell.angle_gamma   90.00
#
_symmetry.space_group_name_H-M   'P 1'
#
loop_
_entity.id
_entity.type
_entity.pdbx_description
1 polymer ?
#
loop_
_entity_poly.entity_id
_entity_poly.type
_entity_poly.pdbx_seq_one_letter_code
_entity_poly.pdbx_strand_id
1 'polypeptide(L)'
;MDALAQFLTDEQDPVAVGKILPKITELLTRDEQVEYIAVQKKMVMNFSPDAVVLTNRRFIVVYPKLLGMTFRDFPWREVLDVHMSEQMLGATIMCRTTQGAYASIDSLPKKQARRVYAYAQQVEESAYEKRQQLEIDKLRAAAGGVVVHAPGTHGAAVPSQASAVPASEDPVQVLSKLKQLLDAGLITQDEFDAKKTEVLARL
;
A
#
# COMPACT_ATOMS: atom_id res chain seq x y z
N MET A 1 -6.92 27.64 9.73
CA MET A 1 -6.80 27.21 8.33
C MET A 1 -8.12 26.59 7.95
N ASP A 2 -8.78 27.07 6.91
CA ASP A 2 -10.04 26.48 6.44
C ASP A 2 -9.79 25.04 5.97
N ALA A 3 -10.26 24.05 6.74
CA ALA A 3 -10.06 22.63 6.46
C ALA A 3 -10.72 22.19 5.14
N LEU A 4 -11.63 23.00 4.59
CA LEU A 4 -12.23 22.79 3.29
C LEU A 4 -11.28 23.14 2.14
N ALA A 5 -10.50 24.20 2.29
CA ALA A 5 -9.68 24.78 1.21
C ALA A 5 -8.63 23.80 0.65
N GLN A 6 -8.10 22.91 1.50
CA GLN A 6 -7.14 21.87 1.07
C GLN A 6 -7.75 20.85 0.08
N PHE A 7 -9.09 20.75 0.03
CA PHE A 7 -9.81 19.81 -0.84
C PHE A 7 -10.43 20.48 -2.08
N LEU A 8 -10.09 21.75 -2.37
CA LEU A 8 -10.59 22.52 -3.52
C LEU A 8 -9.49 22.82 -4.55
N THR A 9 -8.52 21.92 -4.69
CA THR A 9 -7.29 22.11 -5.49
C THR A 9 -7.44 21.81 -6.98
N ASP A 10 -8.50 21.11 -7.37
CA ASP A 10 -8.75 20.61 -8.72
C ASP A 10 -10.17 20.95 -9.20
N GLU A 11 -10.66 22.14 -8.82
CA GLU A 11 -11.98 22.67 -9.19
C GLU A 11 -13.14 21.79 -8.69
N GLN A 12 -12.96 21.17 -7.53
CA GLN A 12 -14.05 20.50 -6.83
C GLN A 12 -15.17 21.51 -6.52
N ASP A 13 -16.42 21.05 -6.58
CA ASP A 13 -17.56 21.86 -6.18
C ASP A 13 -17.53 22.10 -4.66
N PRO A 14 -17.33 23.35 -4.19
CA PRO A 14 -17.18 23.64 -2.77
C PRO A 14 -18.43 23.31 -1.96
N VAL A 15 -19.62 23.39 -2.57
CA VAL A 15 -20.89 23.04 -1.90
C VAL A 15 -20.99 21.54 -1.69
N ALA A 16 -20.54 20.74 -2.67
CA ALA A 16 -20.53 19.29 -2.55
C ALA A 16 -19.51 18.84 -1.49
N VAL A 17 -18.27 19.34 -1.59
CA VAL A 17 -17.21 19.03 -0.61
C VAL A 17 -17.64 19.44 0.81
N GLY A 18 -18.24 20.63 0.98
CA GLY A 18 -18.71 21.11 2.28
C GLY A 18 -19.83 20.26 2.90
N LYS A 19 -20.61 19.53 2.09
CA LYS A 19 -21.61 18.57 2.58
C LYS A 19 -21.02 17.19 2.88
N ILE A 20 -20.06 16.75 2.08
CA ILE A 20 -19.47 15.41 2.16
C ILE A 20 -18.46 15.33 3.31
N LEU A 21 -17.55 16.29 3.39
CA LEU A 21 -16.40 16.24 4.30
C LEU A 21 -16.81 16.07 5.78
N PRO A 22 -17.77 16.83 6.35
CA PRO A 22 -18.15 16.64 7.76
C PRO A 22 -18.64 15.22 8.05
N LYS A 23 -19.45 14.65 7.13
CA LYS A 23 -19.98 13.29 7.29
C LYS A 23 -18.89 12.23 7.17
N ILE A 24 -17.94 12.41 6.26
CA ILE A 24 -16.79 11.49 6.15
C ILE A 24 -15.95 11.57 7.41
N THR A 25 -15.67 12.76 7.93
CA THR A 25 -14.86 12.96 9.15
C THR A 25 -15.43 12.18 10.34
N GLU A 26 -16.76 12.13 10.49
CA GLU A 26 -17.43 11.33 11.52
C GLU A 26 -17.27 9.80 11.34
N LEU A 27 -16.96 9.35 10.12
CA LEU A 27 -16.78 7.93 9.77
C LEU A 27 -15.31 7.48 9.80
N LEU A 28 -14.37 8.38 10.05
CA LEU A 28 -12.95 8.06 10.06
C LEU A 28 -12.58 7.26 11.32
N THR A 29 -11.79 6.21 11.13
CA THR A 29 -11.18 5.48 12.24
C THR A 29 -9.96 6.21 12.79
N ARG A 30 -9.44 5.75 13.94
CA ARG A 30 -8.22 6.33 14.53
C ARG A 30 -7.06 6.33 13.52
N ASP A 31 -6.40 7.48 13.39
CA ASP A 31 -5.28 7.75 12.46
C ASP A 31 -5.65 7.65 10.97
N GLU A 32 -6.94 7.65 10.65
CA GLU A 32 -7.42 7.75 9.28
C GLU A 32 -7.62 9.22 8.88
N GLN A 33 -7.15 9.58 7.69
CA GLN A 33 -7.20 10.95 7.19
C GLN A 33 -7.71 10.96 5.75
N VAL A 34 -8.47 12.00 5.41
CA VAL A 34 -8.90 12.25 4.02
C VAL A 34 -7.72 12.84 3.25
N GLU A 35 -7.35 12.17 2.17
CA GLU A 35 -6.23 12.55 1.30
C GLU A 35 -6.72 13.28 0.05
N TYR A 36 -7.90 12.89 -0.46
CA TYR A 36 -8.46 13.50 -1.65
C TYR A 36 -9.97 13.35 -1.74
N ILE A 37 -10.63 14.33 -2.36
CA ILE A 37 -12.05 14.28 -2.72
C ILE A 37 -12.19 14.63 -4.20
N ALA A 38 -12.83 13.73 -4.95
CA ALA A 38 -13.24 13.94 -6.33
C ALA A 38 -14.77 14.00 -6.40
N VAL A 39 -15.30 14.98 -7.10
CA VAL A 39 -16.73 15.26 -7.17
C VAL A 39 -17.17 15.19 -8.63
N GLN A 40 -18.21 14.41 -8.90
CA GLN A 40 -18.82 14.32 -10.24
C GLN A 40 -19.30 15.70 -10.69
N LYS A 41 -19.18 15.98 -12.00
CA LYS A 41 -19.72 17.22 -12.54
C LYS A 41 -21.25 17.22 -12.40
N LYS A 42 -21.81 18.30 -11.82
CA LYS A 42 -23.26 18.44 -11.67
C LYS A 42 -23.98 18.30 -13.02
N MET A 43 -24.83 17.28 -13.15
CA MET A 43 -25.72 17.12 -14.32
C MET A 43 -27.09 17.77 -14.12
N VAL A 44 -27.54 17.99 -12.87
CA VAL A 44 -28.86 18.56 -12.54
C VAL A 44 -28.76 19.56 -11.39
N MET A 45 -29.45 20.70 -11.50
CA MET A 45 -29.25 21.90 -10.68
C MET A 45 -29.53 21.74 -9.16
N ASN A 46 -30.19 20.67 -8.71
CA ASN A 46 -30.64 20.52 -7.32
C ASN A 46 -30.21 19.22 -6.62
N PHE A 47 -29.35 18.41 -7.24
CA PHE A 47 -28.88 17.16 -6.64
C PHE A 47 -27.40 17.28 -6.26
N SER A 48 -27.05 16.76 -5.08
CA SER A 48 -25.63 16.60 -4.74
C SER A 48 -25.02 15.57 -5.69
N PRO A 49 -23.86 15.85 -6.30
CA PRO A 49 -23.21 14.89 -7.20
C PRO A 49 -22.60 13.70 -6.45
N ASP A 50 -22.44 12.58 -7.14
CA ASP A 50 -21.65 11.45 -6.65
C ASP A 50 -20.19 11.88 -6.43
N ALA A 51 -19.50 11.22 -5.51
CA ALA A 51 -18.12 11.56 -5.19
C ALA A 51 -17.27 10.34 -4.82
N VAL A 52 -15.97 10.43 -5.10
CA VAL A 52 -14.95 9.54 -4.55
C VAL A 52 -14.23 10.29 -3.44
N VAL A 53 -14.06 9.64 -2.30
CA VAL A 53 -13.24 10.12 -1.20
C VAL A 53 -12.14 9.10 -0.94
N LEU A 54 -10.90 9.55 -1.03
CA LEU A 54 -9.73 8.75 -0.78
C LEU A 54 -9.20 9.09 0.61
N THR A 55 -8.96 8.05 1.39
CA THR A 55 -8.29 8.15 2.67
C THR A 55 -7.02 7.32 2.63
N ASN A 56 -6.15 7.48 3.64
CA ASN A 56 -5.00 6.60 3.83
C ASN A 56 -5.37 5.13 4.13
N ARG A 57 -6.66 4.77 4.27
CA ARG A 57 -7.10 3.38 4.56
C ARG A 57 -8.11 2.80 3.59
N ARG A 58 -8.93 3.63 2.95
CA ARG A 58 -10.11 3.22 2.18
C ARG A 58 -10.31 4.07 0.93
N PHE A 59 -10.81 3.41 -0.11
CA PHE A 59 -11.50 4.03 -1.24
C PHE A 59 -12.98 4.13 -0.90
N ILE A 60 -13.54 5.33 -0.80
CA ILE A 60 -14.93 5.54 -0.39
C ILE A 60 -15.72 6.15 -1.55
N VAL A 61 -16.85 5.55 -1.89
CA VAL A 61 -17.81 6.08 -2.85
C VAL A 61 -19.01 6.65 -2.12
N VAL A 62 -19.35 7.90 -2.44
CA VAL A 62 -20.47 8.62 -1.86
C VAL A 62 -21.57 8.74 -2.91
N TYR A 63 -22.72 8.15 -2.60
CA TYR A 63 -23.94 8.23 -3.41
C TYR A 63 -24.99 9.06 -2.67
N PRO A 64 -25.25 10.30 -3.10
CA PRO A 64 -26.33 11.10 -2.55
C PRO A 64 -27.69 10.43 -2.79
N LYS A 65 -28.60 10.58 -1.84
CA LYS A 65 -29.99 10.12 -1.89
C LYS A 65 -30.90 11.28 -1.51
N LEU A 66 -32.19 11.19 -1.82
CA LEU A 66 -33.17 12.24 -1.53
C LEU A 66 -33.14 12.71 -0.06
N LEU A 67 -32.95 11.79 0.89
CA LEU A 67 -32.92 12.06 2.33
C LEU A 67 -31.58 11.70 3.00
N GLY A 68 -30.47 11.71 2.26
CA GLY A 68 -29.18 11.41 2.88
C GLY A 68 -28.06 11.11 1.89
N MET A 69 -27.09 10.34 2.36
CA MET A 69 -25.97 9.85 1.55
C MET A 69 -25.75 8.40 1.91
N THR A 70 -25.37 7.58 0.93
CA THR A 70 -24.86 6.23 1.16
C THR A 70 -23.36 6.25 0.91
N PHE A 71 -22.61 5.67 1.85
CA PHE A 71 -21.18 5.52 1.77
C PHE A 71 -20.88 4.05 1.50
N ARG A 72 -20.10 3.78 0.47
CA ARG A 72 -19.60 2.46 0.15
C ARG A 72 -18.09 2.50 0.16
N ASP A 73 -17.50 1.94 1.20
CA ASP A 73 -16.06 1.96 1.40
C ASP A 73 -15.42 0.60 1.12
N PHE A 74 -14.24 0.65 0.52
CA PHE A 74 -13.39 -0.49 0.25
C PHE A 74 -12.04 -0.26 0.92
N PRO A 75 -11.69 -1.06 1.94
CA PRO A 75 -10.34 -1.04 2.49
C PRO A 75 -9.32 -1.28 1.39
N TRP A 76 -8.24 -0.51 1.35
CA TRP A 76 -7.22 -0.64 0.30
C TRP A 76 -6.66 -2.05 0.17
N ARG A 77 -6.58 -2.79 1.28
CA ARG A 77 -6.18 -4.21 1.33
C ARG A 77 -7.11 -5.16 0.56
N GLU A 78 -8.36 -4.78 0.36
CA GLU A 78 -9.40 -5.55 -0.32
C GLU A 78 -9.64 -5.07 -1.75
N VAL A 79 -9.09 -3.90 -2.12
CA VAL A 79 -9.10 -3.41 -3.50
C VAL A 79 -8.20 -4.30 -4.34
N LEU A 80 -8.80 -4.89 -5.38
CA LEU A 80 -8.10 -5.70 -6.38
C LEU A 80 -7.51 -4.81 -7.48
N ASP A 81 -8.31 -3.84 -7.95
CA ASP A 81 -7.91 -2.95 -9.04
C ASP A 81 -8.74 -1.65 -9.00
N VAL A 82 -8.13 -0.55 -9.41
CA VAL A 82 -8.79 0.71 -9.70
C VAL A 82 -8.48 1.10 -11.13
N HIS A 83 -9.50 1.10 -11.99
CA HIS A 83 -9.37 1.44 -13.40
C HIS A 83 -9.92 2.83 -13.70
N MET A 84 -9.29 3.53 -14.65
CA MET A 84 -9.73 4.83 -15.15
C MET A 84 -9.90 4.81 -16.67
N SER A 85 -11.01 5.35 -17.17
CA SER A 85 -11.24 5.59 -18.60
C SER A 85 -11.61 7.05 -18.84
N GLU A 86 -10.93 7.73 -19.75
CA GLU A 86 -11.29 9.08 -20.18
C GLU A 86 -12.17 9.05 -21.41
N GLN A 87 -13.33 9.72 -21.34
CA GLN A 87 -14.23 9.90 -22.47
C GLN A 87 -14.30 11.39 -22.86
N MET A 88 -15.09 11.73 -23.88
CA MET A 88 -15.27 13.14 -24.27
C MET A 88 -15.91 13.97 -23.15
N LEU A 89 -16.90 13.41 -22.44
CA LEU A 89 -17.71 14.14 -21.45
C LEU A 89 -17.27 13.96 -19.99
N GLY A 90 -16.02 13.53 -19.75
CA GLY A 90 -15.47 13.33 -18.42
C GLY A 90 -14.57 12.11 -18.36
N ALA A 91 -14.43 11.55 -17.17
CA ALA A 91 -13.74 10.30 -16.93
C ALA A 91 -14.56 9.41 -16.00
N THR A 92 -14.37 8.11 -16.15
CA THR A 92 -14.96 7.08 -15.30
C THR A 92 -13.87 6.46 -14.44
N ILE A 93 -14.13 6.35 -13.14
CA ILE A 93 -13.33 5.54 -12.21
C ILE A 93 -14.15 4.29 -11.85
N MET A 94 -13.48 3.15 -11.82
CA MET A 94 -14.03 1.89 -11.34
C MET A 94 -13.10 1.30 -10.28
N CYS A 95 -13.64 0.90 -9.14
CA CYS A 95 -12.92 0.15 -8.12
C CYS A 95 -13.53 -1.24 -8.01
N ARG A 96 -12.69 -2.28 -8.07
CA ARG A 96 -13.08 -3.68 -7.86
C ARG A 96 -12.35 -4.23 -6.64
N THR A 97 -13.03 -5.05 -5.88
CA THR A 97 -12.46 -5.75 -4.72
C THR A 97 -12.15 -7.21 -5.06
N THR A 98 -11.29 -7.83 -4.25
CA THR A 98 -10.94 -9.26 -4.34
C THR A 98 -12.14 -10.19 -4.12
N GLN A 99 -13.18 -9.71 -3.44
CA GLN A 99 -14.43 -10.44 -3.17
C GLN A 99 -15.48 -10.24 -4.27
N GLY A 100 -15.16 -9.52 -5.35
CA GLY A 100 -16.06 -9.30 -6.49
C GLY A 100 -17.02 -8.12 -6.33
N ALA A 101 -17.03 -7.42 -5.18
CA ALA A 101 -17.73 -6.15 -5.07
C ALA A 101 -17.05 -5.10 -5.97
N TYR A 102 -17.84 -4.29 -6.65
CA TYR A 102 -17.34 -3.20 -7.50
C TYR A 102 -18.16 -1.92 -7.30
N ALA A 103 -17.53 -0.76 -7.45
CA ALA A 103 -18.19 0.53 -7.60
C ALA A 103 -17.65 1.28 -8.81
N SER A 104 -18.47 2.13 -9.40
CA SER A 104 -18.06 3.00 -10.49
C SER A 104 -18.70 4.38 -10.32
N ILE A 105 -17.95 5.41 -10.71
CA ILE A 105 -18.42 6.77 -10.87
C ILE A 105 -17.99 7.25 -12.25
N ASP A 106 -18.94 7.75 -13.03
CA ASP A 106 -18.72 8.40 -14.31
C ASP A 106 -18.67 9.93 -14.18
N SER A 107 -18.42 10.63 -15.30
CA SER A 107 -18.56 12.09 -15.39
C SER A 107 -17.72 12.89 -14.39
N LEU A 108 -16.62 12.31 -13.91
CA LEU A 108 -15.63 13.03 -13.11
C LEU A 108 -14.85 14.00 -13.99
N PRO A 109 -14.54 15.22 -13.51
CA PRO A 109 -13.54 16.07 -14.14
C PRO A 109 -12.24 15.29 -14.32
N LYS A 110 -11.66 15.31 -15.53
CA LYS A 110 -10.50 14.49 -15.88
C LYS A 110 -9.31 14.67 -14.94
N LYS A 111 -9.07 15.91 -14.50
CA LYS A 111 -8.01 16.23 -13.53
C LYS A 111 -8.22 15.49 -12.20
N GLN A 112 -9.46 15.45 -11.70
CA GLN A 112 -9.81 14.76 -10.47
C GLN A 112 -9.75 13.25 -10.63
N ALA A 113 -10.22 12.70 -11.75
CA ALA A 113 -10.11 11.27 -12.05
C ALA A 113 -8.64 10.81 -12.10
N ARG A 114 -7.76 11.57 -12.77
CA ARG A 114 -6.31 11.28 -12.80
C ARG A 114 -5.69 11.27 -11.41
N ARG A 115 -6.08 12.21 -10.54
CA ARG A 115 -5.62 12.25 -9.14
C ARG A 115 -6.09 11.02 -8.36
N VAL A 116 -7.35 10.61 -8.54
CA VAL A 116 -7.88 9.40 -7.93
C VAL A 116 -7.10 8.17 -8.38
N TYR A 117 -6.87 8.03 -9.68
CA TYR A 117 -6.11 6.93 -10.25
C TYR A 117 -4.65 6.92 -9.76
N ALA A 118 -3.96 8.07 -9.79
CA ALA A 118 -2.58 8.19 -9.34
C ALA A 118 -2.42 7.82 -7.86
N TYR A 119 -3.34 8.27 -7.00
CA TYR A 119 -3.33 7.89 -5.59
C TYR A 119 -3.55 6.37 -5.42
N ALA A 120 -4.51 5.77 -6.15
CA ALA A 120 -4.74 4.34 -6.08
C ALA A 120 -3.51 3.52 -6.51
N GLN A 121 -2.81 3.95 -7.56
CA GLN A 121 -1.55 3.33 -8.01
C GLN A 121 -0.44 3.44 -6.95
N GLN A 122 -0.30 4.60 -6.30
CA GLN A 122 0.65 4.78 -5.20
C GLN A 122 0.35 3.85 -4.02
N VAL A 123 -0.93 3.65 -3.68
CA VAL A 123 -1.33 2.71 -2.64
C VAL A 123 -0.95 1.28 -3.01
N GLU A 124 -1.21 0.88 -4.26
CA GLU A 124 -0.84 -0.45 -4.77
C GLU A 124 0.67 -0.70 -4.70
N GLU A 125 1.48 0.28 -5.15
CA GLU A 125 2.95 0.23 -5.08
C GLU A 125 3.43 0.07 -3.63
N SER A 126 2.95 0.91 -2.71
CA SER A 126 3.32 0.81 -1.29
C SER A 126 2.87 -0.50 -0.63
N ALA A 127 1.76 -1.08 -1.08
CA ALA A 127 1.26 -2.36 -0.59
C ALA A 127 2.14 -3.52 -1.09
N TYR A 128 2.63 -3.44 -2.33
CA TYR A 128 3.57 -4.40 -2.90
C TYR A 128 4.91 -4.37 -2.16
N GLU A 129 5.51 -3.20 -2.00
CA GLU A 129 6.77 -3.02 -1.26
C GLU A 129 6.66 -3.55 0.18
N LYS A 130 5.57 -3.24 0.87
CA LYS A 130 5.34 -3.71 2.24
C LYS A 130 5.18 -5.22 2.33
N ARG A 131 4.52 -5.85 1.35
CA ARG A 131 4.41 -7.32 1.30
C ARG A 131 5.78 -7.95 1.09
N GLN A 132 6.60 -7.42 0.19
CA GLN A 132 7.96 -7.90 -0.02
C GLN A 132 8.80 -7.77 1.25
N GLN A 133 8.74 -6.62 1.94
CA GLN A 133 9.47 -6.41 3.18
C GLN A 133 9.06 -7.41 4.27
N LEU A 134 7.75 -7.64 4.44
CA LEU A 134 7.24 -8.61 5.41
C LEU A 134 7.64 -10.05 5.08
N GLU A 135 7.72 -10.41 3.80
CA GLU A 135 8.22 -11.73 3.39
C GLU A 135 9.71 -11.90 3.69
N ILE A 136 10.53 -10.89 3.36
CA ILE A 136 11.95 -10.89 3.69
C ILE A 136 12.17 -11.00 5.21
N ASP A 137 11.42 -10.24 6.00
CA ASP A 137 11.53 -10.26 7.47
C ASP A 137 11.06 -11.61 8.05
N LYS A 138 10.00 -12.21 7.50
CA LYS A 138 9.57 -13.56 7.87
C LYS A 138 10.62 -14.61 7.52
N LEU A 139 11.23 -14.55 6.34
CA LEU A 139 12.31 -15.47 5.97
C LEU A 139 13.54 -15.28 6.86
N ARG A 140 13.91 -14.03 7.20
CA ARG A 140 15.01 -13.74 8.13
C ARG A 140 14.73 -14.30 9.52
N ALA A 141 13.50 -14.14 10.02
CA ALA A 141 13.08 -14.70 11.31
C ALA A 141 13.06 -16.23 11.29
N ALA A 142 12.56 -16.85 10.20
CA ALA A 142 12.54 -18.30 10.02
C ALA A 142 13.94 -18.91 9.83
N ALA A 143 14.89 -18.15 9.26
CA ALA A 143 16.26 -18.58 9.02
C ALA A 143 17.13 -18.61 10.29
N GLY A 144 16.60 -18.28 11.47
CA GLY A 144 17.29 -18.41 12.74
C GLY A 144 18.52 -17.50 12.86
N GLY A 145 18.30 -16.19 12.91
CA GLY A 145 19.26 -15.24 13.50
C GLY A 145 20.73 -15.39 13.08
N VAL A 146 21.05 -15.40 11.79
CA VAL A 146 22.44 -15.24 11.36
C VAL A 146 22.85 -13.78 11.61
N VAL A 147 23.50 -13.55 12.76
CA VAL A 147 24.24 -12.31 13.03
C VAL A 147 25.43 -12.29 12.08
N VAL A 148 25.32 -11.55 10.97
CA VAL A 148 26.46 -11.26 10.10
C VAL A 148 27.36 -10.29 10.87
N HIS A 149 28.34 -10.83 11.57
CA HIS A 149 29.36 -10.04 12.23
C HIS A 149 30.26 -9.40 11.15
N ALA A 150 30.09 -8.10 10.93
CA ALA A 150 31.06 -7.31 10.17
C ALA A 150 32.39 -7.26 10.96
N PRO A 151 33.57 -7.39 10.32
CA PRO A 151 34.84 -7.30 11.02
C PRO A 151 35.13 -5.83 11.33
N GLY A 152 35.00 -5.44 12.60
CA GLY A 152 35.28 -4.09 13.07
C GLY A 152 35.66 -4.04 14.55
N THR A 153 36.96 -4.19 14.80
CA THR A 153 37.77 -3.63 15.91
C THR A 153 37.36 -3.82 17.38
N HIS A 154 38.22 -4.58 18.08
CA HIS A 154 38.49 -4.71 19.52
C HIS A 154 38.01 -3.59 20.48
N GLY A 155 37.30 -3.99 21.56
CA GLY A 155 37.11 -3.19 22.77
C GLY A 155 36.14 -3.74 23.84
N ALA A 156 36.67 -4.52 24.79
CA ALA A 156 36.29 -4.71 26.22
C ALA A 156 34.86 -5.17 26.68
N ALA A 157 34.86 -6.38 27.30
CA ALA A 157 34.28 -6.84 28.58
C ALA A 157 32.73 -6.92 28.88
N VAL A 158 32.21 -8.17 28.81
CA VAL A 158 31.26 -8.99 29.65
C VAL A 158 30.15 -8.35 30.54
N PRO A 159 28.94 -8.98 30.71
CA PRO A 159 28.81 -10.33 31.31
C PRO A 159 27.84 -11.34 30.66
N SER A 160 28.26 -12.60 30.80
CA SER A 160 27.60 -13.92 30.67
C SER A 160 26.07 -14.01 30.62
N GLN A 161 25.52 -14.61 29.55
CA GLN A 161 24.30 -15.43 29.58
C GLN A 161 24.42 -16.64 28.64
N ALA A 162 24.15 -17.81 29.23
CA ALA A 162 23.78 -19.11 28.64
C ALA A 162 24.45 -19.56 27.33
N SER A 163 25.33 -20.55 27.47
CA SER A 163 25.84 -21.40 26.41
C SER A 163 24.71 -22.07 25.62
N ALA A 164 24.46 -21.61 24.40
CA ALA A 164 23.96 -22.44 23.32
C ALA A 164 25.16 -22.82 22.47
N VAL A 165 25.49 -24.10 22.46
CA VAL A 165 26.44 -24.70 21.51
C VAL A 165 26.09 -24.24 20.08
N PRO A 166 27.02 -23.68 19.29
CA PRO A 166 26.77 -23.43 17.89
C PRO A 166 26.62 -24.81 17.23
N ALA A 167 25.39 -25.14 16.84
CA ALA A 167 25.18 -26.18 15.84
C ALA A 167 25.94 -25.73 14.60
N SER A 168 27.05 -26.38 14.29
CA SER A 168 27.70 -26.24 12.99
C SER A 168 26.67 -26.67 11.95
N GLU A 169 26.04 -25.70 11.29
CA GLU A 169 25.15 -25.99 10.15
C GLU A 169 25.93 -26.85 9.16
N ASP A 170 25.33 -27.97 8.74
CA ASP A 170 25.90 -28.87 7.76
C ASP A 170 26.20 -28.07 6.47
N PRO A 171 27.45 -28.09 5.96
CA PRO A 171 27.85 -27.39 4.74
C PRO A 171 26.91 -27.65 3.55
N VAL A 172 26.31 -28.84 3.47
CA VAL A 172 25.37 -29.20 2.40
C VAL A 172 24.04 -28.44 2.54
N GLN A 173 23.57 -28.21 3.76
CA GLN A 173 22.36 -27.42 4.02
C GLN A 173 22.58 -25.94 3.68
N VAL A 174 23.75 -25.40 4.00
CA VAL A 174 24.12 -24.02 3.66
C VAL A 174 24.15 -23.82 2.14
N LEU A 175 24.73 -24.77 1.40
CA LEU A 175 24.75 -24.74 -0.07
C LEU A 175 23.33 -24.80 -0.67
N SER A 176 22.45 -25.62 -0.10
CA SER A 176 21.04 -25.69 -0.52
C SER A 176 20.32 -24.35 -0.31
N LYS A 177 20.56 -23.68 0.81
CA LYS A 177 19.93 -22.39 1.14
C LYS A 177 20.47 -21.26 0.27
N LEU A 178 21.78 -21.22 0.02
CA LEU A 178 22.39 -20.27 -0.91
C LEU A 178 21.79 -20.40 -2.32
N LYS A 179 21.54 -21.63 -2.78
CA LYS A 179 20.92 -21.86 -4.09
C LYS A 179 19.48 -21.36 -4.15
N GLN A 180 18.68 -21.58 -3.10
CA GLN A 180 17.33 -21.04 -3.02
C GLN A 180 17.31 -19.50 -3.06
N LEU A 181 18.29 -18.85 -2.44
CA LEU A 181 18.41 -17.39 -2.47
C LEU A 181 18.79 -16.86 -3.86
N LEU A 182 19.66 -17.57 -4.59
CA LEU A 182 20.02 -17.24 -5.98
C LEU A 182 18.83 -17.44 -6.92
N ASP A 183 18.14 -18.58 -6.81
CA ASP A 183 17.00 -18.92 -7.65
C ASP A 183 15.81 -17.96 -7.41
N ALA A 184 15.68 -17.41 -6.19
CA ALA A 184 14.70 -16.39 -5.84
C ALA A 184 15.17 -14.94 -6.14
N GLY A 185 16.38 -14.75 -6.68
CA GLY A 185 16.91 -13.45 -7.09
C GLY A 185 17.30 -12.51 -5.93
N LEU A 186 17.48 -13.04 -4.71
CA LEU A 186 17.88 -12.24 -3.53
C LEU A 186 19.39 -12.02 -3.43
N ILE A 187 20.17 -12.88 -4.08
CA ILE A 187 21.63 -12.73 -4.18
C ILE A 187 22.03 -12.84 -5.65
N THR A 188 23.12 -12.17 -5.97
CA THR A 188 23.73 -12.25 -7.29
C THR A 188 24.52 -13.55 -7.45
N GLN A 189 24.79 -13.92 -8.70
CA GLN A 189 25.63 -15.07 -9.03
C GLN A 189 27.01 -14.98 -8.35
N ASP A 190 27.61 -13.78 -8.33
CA ASP A 190 28.93 -13.52 -7.74
C ASP A 190 28.93 -13.76 -6.21
N GLU A 191 27.88 -13.33 -5.52
CA GLU A 191 27.73 -13.53 -4.06
C GLU A 191 27.52 -15.01 -3.72
N PHE A 192 26.74 -15.72 -4.54
CA PHE A 192 26.55 -17.17 -4.41
C PHE A 192 27.89 -17.92 -4.57
N ASP A 193 28.66 -17.60 -5.60
CA ASP A 193 29.92 -18.31 -5.90
C ASP A 193 31.01 -18.02 -4.86
N ALA A 194 31.09 -16.78 -4.35
CA ALA A 194 31.98 -16.41 -3.25
C ALA A 194 31.67 -17.22 -1.98
N LYS A 195 30.39 -17.31 -1.60
CA LYS A 195 29.96 -18.03 -0.39
C LYS A 195 30.04 -19.55 -0.53
N LYS A 196 29.74 -20.08 -1.72
CA LYS A 196 29.90 -21.50 -2.03
C LYS A 196 31.36 -21.96 -1.83
N THR A 197 32.33 -21.16 -2.27
CA THR A 197 33.75 -21.47 -2.13
C THR A 197 34.17 -21.52 -0.66
N GLU A 198 33.69 -20.58 0.16
CA GLU A 198 33.93 -20.55 1.61
C GLU A 198 33.36 -21.80 2.31
N VAL A 199 32.16 -22.22 1.92
CA VAL A 199 31.48 -23.39 2.51
C VAL A 199 32.16 -24.70 2.11
N LEU A 200 32.58 -24.82 0.83
CA LEU A 200 33.32 -25.99 0.35
C LEU A 200 34.71 -26.11 0.98
N ALA A 201 35.36 -24.99 1.34
CA ALA A 201 36.65 -25.01 2.04
C ALA A 201 36.55 -25.48 3.51
N ARG A 202 35.33 -25.60 4.05
CA ARG A 202 35.06 -26.09 5.42
C ARG A 202 34.62 -27.56 5.48
N LEU A 203 34.39 -28.19 4.32
CA LEU A 203 34.16 -29.63 4.16
C LEU A 203 35.48 -30.38 4.20
#